data_AF-A0A423FHA5-F1
#
_entry.id   AF-A0A423FHA5-F1
#
_cell.length_a   1.000
_cell.length_b   1.000
_cell.length_c   1.000
_cell.angle_alpha   90.00
_cell.angle_beta   90.00
_cell.angle_gamma   90.00
#
_symmetry.space_group_name_H-M   'P 1'
#
loop_
_entity.id
_entity.type
_entity.pdbx_description
1 polymer ?
#
loop_
_entity_poly.entity_id
_entity_poly.type
_entity_poly.pdbx_seq_one_letter_code
_entity_poly.pdbx_strand_id
1 'polypeptide(L)'
;MKWLIVLISATMLLCIVIAYSLIDRSDAKVPTLKNHPNAHWSGAQDGGVFFEITKKAPPDYYVQVRYESGDIWSEGWVRYESKKGVELATQDLLGYDGGEDVYLQDGTALKLEPKSRK
;
A
#
# COMPACT_ATOMS: atom_id res chain seq x y z
N MET A 1 38.75 -36.36 -1.71
CA MET A 1 38.28 -35.51 -0.59
C MET A 1 37.77 -34.14 -1.05
N LYS A 2 38.52 -33.32 -1.81
CA LYS A 2 38.08 -31.98 -2.27
C LYS A 2 36.71 -31.96 -2.98
N TRP A 3 36.47 -32.90 -3.89
CA TRP A 3 35.21 -33.00 -4.65
C TRP A 3 34.00 -33.37 -3.78
N LEU A 4 34.21 -34.18 -2.73
CA LEU A 4 33.14 -34.53 -1.78
C LEU A 4 32.70 -33.31 -0.97
N ILE A 5 33.66 -32.47 -0.55
CA ILE A 5 33.35 -31.23 0.19
C ILE A 5 32.55 -30.29 -0.69
N VAL A 6 32.95 -30.09 -1.96
CA VAL A 6 32.22 -29.23 -2.90
C VAL A 6 30.80 -29.74 -3.14
N LEU A 7 30.62 -31.07 -3.29
CA LEU A 7 29.30 -31.65 -3.49
C LEU A 7 28.38 -31.42 -2.29
N ILE A 8 28.89 -31.67 -1.07
CA ILE A 8 28.13 -31.48 0.17
C ILE A 8 27.73 -30.02 0.34
N SER A 9 28.66 -29.08 0.12
CA SER A 9 28.39 -27.66 0.21
C SER A 9 27.32 -27.21 -0.79
N ALA A 10 27.39 -27.69 -2.03
CA ALA A 10 26.41 -27.37 -3.07
C ALA A 10 25.02 -27.94 -2.72
N THR A 11 24.95 -29.18 -2.24
CA THR A 11 23.70 -29.79 -1.78
C THR A 11 23.10 -29.04 -0.59
N MET A 12 23.93 -28.63 0.37
CA MET A 12 23.48 -27.84 1.52
C MET A 12 22.89 -26.49 1.09
N LEU A 13 23.56 -25.80 0.15
CA LEU A 13 23.08 -24.52 -0.39
C LEU A 13 21.75 -24.71 -1.14
N LEU A 14 21.63 -25.79 -1.92
CA LEU A 14 20.40 -26.12 -2.64
C LEU A 14 19.24 -26.40 -1.68
N CYS A 15 19.47 -27.17 -0.61
CA CYS A 15 18.47 -27.42 0.43
C CYS A 15 18.01 -26.12 1.11
N ILE A 16 18.91 -25.17 1.35
CA ILE A 16 18.56 -23.86 1.91
C ILE A 16 17.65 -23.09 0.94
N VAL A 17 18.00 -23.01 -0.35
CA VAL A 17 17.17 -22.33 -1.36
C VAL A 17 15.79 -22.98 -1.47
N ILE A 18 15.72 -24.32 -1.47
CA ILE A 18 14.45 -25.05 -1.49
C ILE A 18 13.63 -24.74 -0.23
N ALA A 19 14.24 -24.79 0.96
CA ALA A 19 13.55 -24.47 2.21
C ALA A 19 13.00 -23.03 2.21
N TYR A 20 13.76 -22.05 1.73
CA TYR A 20 13.28 -20.67 1.57
C TYR A 20 12.14 -20.53 0.56
N SER A 21 12.16 -21.33 -0.51
CA SER A 21 11.08 -21.33 -1.51
C SER A 21 9.79 -22.01 -1.02
N LEU A 22 9.91 -22.90 -0.03
CA LEU A 22 8.80 -23.64 0.59
C LEU A 22 8.24 -22.92 1.82
N ILE A 23 8.90 -21.87 2.31
CA ILE A 23 8.27 -20.94 3.25
C ILE A 23 7.09 -20.34 2.49
N ASP A 24 5.88 -20.72 2.90
CA ASP A 24 4.65 -20.14 2.39
C ASP A 24 4.77 -18.63 2.53
N ARG A 25 4.99 -17.96 1.39
CA ARG A 25 4.52 -16.61 1.22
C ARG A 25 3.02 -16.76 1.19
N SER A 26 2.41 -16.83 2.38
CA SER A 26 0.97 -16.75 2.48
C SER A 26 0.59 -15.50 1.71
N ASP A 27 -0.03 -15.65 0.54
CA ASP A 27 -0.75 -14.59 -0.14
C ASP A 27 -1.89 -14.23 0.83
N ALA A 28 -1.53 -13.46 1.85
CA ALA A 28 -2.43 -13.06 2.91
C ALA A 28 -3.59 -12.38 2.20
N LYS A 29 -4.80 -12.90 2.45
CA LYS A 29 -6.01 -12.35 1.85
C LYS A 29 -5.98 -10.84 2.03
N VAL A 30 -6.03 -10.09 0.92
CA VAL A 30 -6.03 -8.63 0.97
C VAL A 30 -7.09 -8.18 1.97
N PRO A 31 -6.70 -7.44 3.02
CA PRO A 31 -7.64 -6.96 4.02
C PRO A 31 -8.81 -6.21 3.37
N THR A 32 -10.00 -6.35 3.96
CA THR A 32 -11.20 -5.63 3.51
C THR A 32 -11.94 -5.06 4.71
N LEU A 33 -12.42 -3.82 4.61
CA LEU A 33 -13.22 -3.20 5.66
C LEU A 33 -14.71 -3.37 5.37
N LYS A 34 -15.42 -4.14 6.20
CA LYS A 34 -16.85 -4.43 6.01
C LYS A 34 -17.73 -3.17 5.90
N ASN A 35 -17.41 -2.13 6.66
CA ASN A 35 -18.17 -0.86 6.68
C ASN A 35 -17.66 0.16 5.65
N HIS A 36 -16.55 -0.12 4.98
CA HIS A 36 -15.91 0.75 3.99
C HIS A 36 -15.63 -0.05 2.72
N PRO A 37 -16.67 -0.45 1.96
CA PRO A 37 -16.50 -1.32 0.78
C PRO A 37 -15.72 -0.65 -0.35
N ASN A 38 -15.56 0.68 -0.32
CA ASN A 38 -14.79 1.44 -1.30
C ASN A 38 -13.35 1.71 -0.83
N ALA A 39 -12.98 1.27 0.38
CA ALA A 39 -11.62 1.41 0.87
C ALA A 39 -10.69 0.41 0.16
N HIS A 40 -9.55 0.91 -0.31
CA HIS A 40 -8.50 0.12 -0.94
C HIS A 40 -7.36 -0.11 0.05
N TRP A 41 -7.00 -1.37 0.27
CA TRP A 41 -5.80 -1.71 1.04
C TRP A 41 -4.56 -1.45 0.20
N SER A 42 -3.60 -0.71 0.77
CA SER A 42 -2.24 -0.63 0.28
C SER A 42 -1.27 -0.99 1.39
N GLY A 43 -0.51 -2.06 1.17
CA GLY A 43 0.39 -2.61 2.17
C GLY A 43 0.99 -3.96 1.76
N ALA A 44 1.91 -4.44 2.59
CA ALA A 44 2.58 -5.72 2.42
C ALA A 44 2.48 -6.54 3.73
N GLN A 45 3.33 -7.55 3.86
CA GLN A 45 3.32 -8.47 4.99
C GLN A 45 3.62 -7.80 6.35
N ASP A 46 4.34 -6.69 6.34
CA ASP A 46 4.73 -5.90 7.51
C ASP A 46 3.69 -4.84 7.92
N GLY A 47 2.63 -4.67 7.13
CA GLY A 47 1.52 -3.78 7.43
C GLY A 47 1.10 -2.94 6.23
N GLY A 48 0.18 -2.02 6.49
CA GLY A 48 -0.39 -1.15 5.47
C GLY A 48 -1.50 -0.28 6.00
N VAL A 49 -2.14 0.42 5.07
CA VAL A 49 -3.26 1.32 5.34
C VAL A 49 -4.36 1.12 4.33
N PHE A 50 -5.56 1.51 4.73
CA PHE A 50 -6.68 1.65 3.81
C PHE A 50 -6.80 3.10 3.34
N PHE A 51 -6.90 3.29 2.04
CA PHE A 51 -7.29 4.57 1.43
C PHE A 51 -8.75 4.54 1.05
N GLU A 52 -9.45 5.66 1.22
CA GLU A 52 -10.82 5.82 0.72
C GLU A 52 -11.04 7.26 0.26
N ILE A 53 -11.51 7.44 -0.98
CA ILE A 53 -11.97 8.76 -1.46
C ILE A 53 -13.46 8.85 -1.17
N THR A 54 -13.84 9.66 -0.18
CA THR A 54 -15.25 9.76 0.26
C THR A 54 -15.99 10.94 -0.36
N LYS A 55 -15.27 11.94 -0.89
CA LYS A 55 -15.86 13.07 -1.62
C LYS A 55 -15.01 13.42 -2.84
N LYS A 56 -15.66 13.78 -3.94
CA LYS A 56 -15.01 14.16 -5.19
C LYS A 56 -15.56 15.50 -5.68
N ALA A 57 -14.67 16.45 -5.94
CA ALA A 57 -14.95 17.70 -6.62
C ALA A 57 -13.72 18.06 -7.48
N PRO A 58 -13.45 17.31 -8.58
CA PRO A 58 -12.22 17.47 -9.36
C PRO A 58 -11.89 18.94 -9.64
N PRO A 59 -10.63 19.36 -9.42
CA PRO A 59 -9.46 18.54 -9.13
C PRO A 59 -9.23 18.22 -7.65
N ASP A 60 -10.21 18.47 -6.77
CA ASP A 60 -10.08 18.27 -5.32
C ASP A 60 -10.79 16.98 -4.86
N TYR A 61 -10.14 16.20 -4.00
CA TYR A 61 -10.62 14.90 -3.53
C TYR A 61 -10.43 14.78 -2.03
N TYR A 62 -11.45 14.34 -1.29
CA TYR A 62 -11.34 14.13 0.15
C TYR A 62 -10.93 12.68 0.43
N VAL A 63 -9.71 12.51 0.90
CA VAL A 63 -9.07 11.21 1.17
C VAL A 63 -9.11 10.94 2.67
N GLN A 64 -9.48 9.71 3.03
CA GLN A 64 -9.33 9.17 4.37
C GLN A 64 -8.31 8.03 4.32
N VAL A 65 -7.32 8.11 5.20
CA VAL A 65 -6.35 7.06 5.46
C VAL A 65 -6.75 6.38 6.76
N ARG A 66 -6.90 5.07 6.74
CA ARG A 66 -7.39 4.27 7.88
C ARG A 66 -6.39 3.18 8.23
N TYR A 67 -6.35 2.86 9.52
CA TYR A 67 -5.68 1.67 10.01
C TYR A 67 -6.39 0.40 9.53
N GLU A 68 -5.74 -0.76 9.69
CA GLU A 68 -6.37 -2.06 9.43
C GLU A 68 -7.63 -2.29 10.30
N SER A 69 -7.70 -1.67 11.49
CA SER A 69 -8.91 -1.68 12.34
C SER A 69 -10.11 -0.98 11.70
N GLY A 70 -9.87 -0.12 10.70
CA GLY A 70 -10.85 0.76 10.08
C GLY A 70 -10.93 2.14 10.70
N ASP A 71 -10.24 2.39 11.83
CA ASP A 71 -10.18 3.72 12.44
C ASP A 71 -9.42 4.70 11.55
N ILE A 72 -9.80 5.97 11.59
CA ILE A 72 -9.13 7.02 10.81
C ILE A 72 -7.75 7.28 11.42
N TRP A 73 -6.72 7.14 10.59
CA TRP A 73 -5.37 7.62 10.88
C TRP A 73 -5.26 9.10 10.52
N SER A 74 -5.62 9.46 9.27
CA SER A 74 -5.55 10.82 8.77
C SER A 74 -6.63 11.07 7.72
N GLU A 75 -7.03 12.33 7.54
CA GLU A 75 -8.01 12.71 6.53
C GLU A 75 -7.79 14.16 6.06
N GLY A 76 -8.06 14.41 4.78
CA GLY A 76 -7.82 15.74 4.21
C GLY A 76 -8.24 15.84 2.75
N TRP A 77 -8.24 17.07 2.25
CA TRP A 77 -8.38 17.35 0.82
C TRP A 77 -7.03 17.22 0.15
N VAL A 78 -6.98 16.49 -0.95
CA VAL A 78 -5.84 16.50 -1.88
C VAL A 78 -6.27 17.15 -3.18
N ARG A 79 -5.33 17.81 -3.85
CA ARG A 79 -5.53 18.33 -5.20
C ARG A 79 -4.77 17.48 -6.20
N TYR A 80 -5.48 16.91 -7.17
CA TYR A 80 -4.93 16.11 -8.26
C TYR A 80 -5.39 16.64 -9.61
N GLU A 81 -4.45 17.15 -10.39
CA GLU A 81 -4.69 17.64 -11.75
C GLU A 81 -4.19 16.62 -12.77
N SER A 82 -5.13 15.92 -13.40
CA SER A 82 -4.81 14.91 -14.39
C SER A 82 -4.39 15.53 -15.71
N LYS A 83 -3.22 15.12 -16.23
CA LYS A 83 -2.75 15.50 -17.56
C LYS A 83 -3.63 14.95 -18.70
N LYS A 84 -4.44 13.92 -18.42
CA LYS A 84 -5.27 13.21 -19.40
C LYS A 84 -6.77 13.30 -19.11
N GLY A 85 -7.18 14.12 -18.13
CA GLY A 85 -8.59 14.25 -17.72
C GLY A 85 -9.16 13.04 -16.95
N VAL A 86 -8.30 12.13 -16.49
CA VAL A 86 -8.69 10.98 -15.67
C VAL A 86 -8.79 11.40 -14.21
N GLU A 87 -9.92 11.18 -13.55
CA GLU A 87 -10.09 11.50 -12.12
C GLU A 87 -9.21 10.62 -11.23
N LEU A 88 -8.87 11.13 -10.04
CA LEU A 88 -8.18 10.34 -9.02
C LEU A 88 -9.10 9.22 -8.53
N ALA A 89 -8.63 7.98 -8.65
CA ALA A 89 -9.26 6.80 -8.08
C ALA A 89 -8.54 6.39 -6.78
N THR A 90 -9.27 5.70 -5.90
CA THR A 90 -8.69 5.25 -4.63
C THR A 90 -7.56 4.25 -4.82
N GLN A 91 -7.58 3.45 -5.89
CA GLN A 91 -6.50 2.51 -6.21
C GLN A 91 -5.21 3.22 -6.66
N ASP A 92 -5.28 4.50 -7.05
CA ASP A 92 -4.09 5.25 -7.46
C ASP A 92 -3.21 5.62 -6.26
N LEU A 93 -3.74 5.53 -5.03
CA LEU A 93 -3.03 5.78 -3.79
C LEU A 93 -2.24 4.53 -3.36
N LEU A 94 -0.96 4.73 -3.04
CA LEU A 94 0.01 3.69 -2.74
C LEU A 94 0.54 3.78 -1.31
N GLY A 95 0.89 4.96 -0.82
CA GLY A 95 1.68 5.08 0.41
C GLY A 95 1.22 6.19 1.34
N TYR A 96 1.44 5.99 2.63
CA TYR A 96 1.24 7.00 3.66
C TYR A 96 2.19 6.72 4.84
N ASP A 97 3.06 7.68 5.14
CA ASP A 97 4.12 7.52 6.15
C ASP A 97 3.80 8.24 7.48
N GLY A 98 2.52 8.56 7.73
CA GLY A 98 2.09 9.20 8.99
C GLY A 98 2.21 10.73 9.03
N GLY A 99 2.44 11.37 7.88
CA GLY A 99 2.60 12.82 7.75
C GLY A 99 1.40 13.51 7.10
N GLU A 100 1.71 14.56 6.33
CA GLU A 100 0.72 15.31 5.54
C GLU A 100 0.64 14.81 4.10
N ASP A 101 1.50 13.89 3.66
CA ASP A 101 1.56 13.46 2.26
C ASP A 101 1.00 12.06 2.07
N VAL A 102 0.19 11.88 1.03
CA VAL A 102 -0.15 10.57 0.47
C VAL A 102 0.55 10.41 -0.88
N TYR A 103 1.01 9.20 -1.17
CA TYR A 103 1.78 8.92 -2.38
C TYR A 103 0.93 8.17 -3.39
N LEU A 104 1.01 8.58 -4.66
CA LEU A 104 0.42 7.87 -5.78
C LEU A 104 1.33 6.72 -6.25
N GLN A 105 0.77 5.81 -7.05
CA GLN A 105 1.53 4.69 -7.65
C GLN A 105 2.73 5.14 -8.50
N ASP A 106 2.68 6.33 -9.09
CA ASP A 106 3.79 6.91 -9.87
C ASP A 106 4.84 7.64 -9.01
N GLY A 107 4.70 7.60 -7.68
CA GLY A 107 5.56 8.27 -6.71
C GLY A 107 5.23 9.74 -6.46
N THR A 108 4.22 10.30 -7.13
CA THR A 108 3.78 11.68 -6.87
C THR A 108 3.24 11.80 -5.45
N ALA A 109 3.73 12.77 -4.69
CA ALA A 109 3.19 13.13 -3.38
C ALA A 109 2.05 14.14 -3.53
N LEU A 110 0.92 13.86 -2.88
CA LEU A 110 -0.19 14.78 -2.73
C LEU A 110 -0.34 15.18 -1.27
N LYS A 111 -0.39 16.48 -1.02
CA LYS A 111 -0.54 17.01 0.33
C LYS A 111 -2.00 16.97 0.78
N LEU A 112 -2.23 16.40 1.94
CA LEU A 112 -3.47 16.42 2.70
C LEU A 112 -3.64 17.78 3.37
N GLU A 113 -4.54 18.58 2.83
CA GLU A 113 -4.95 19.83 3.44
C GLU A 113 -6.06 19.59 4.47
N PRO A 114 -6.04 20.28 5.63
CA PRO A 114 -7.02 20.10 6.68
C PRO A 114 -8.46 20.33 6.22
N LYS A 115 -9.41 19.76 6.98
CA LYS A 115 -10.87 19.74 6.71
C LYS A 115 -11.54 21.12 6.52
N SER A 116 -10.83 22.22 6.77
CA SER A 116 -11.31 23.60 6.69
C SER A 116 -10.67 24.32 5.49
N ARG A 117 -11.36 24.36 4.35
CA ARG A 117 -11.23 25.51 3.44
C ARG A 117 -11.93 26.68 4.13
N LYS A 118 -11.15 27.65 4.60
CA LYS A 118 -11.68 28.97 4.98
C LYS A 118 -12.21 29.69 3.75
#